data_AF-A0ABD0N1J2-F1
#
_entry.id   AF-A0ABD0N1J2-F1
#
_cell.length_a   1.000
_cell.length_b   1.000
_cell.length_c   1.000
_cell.angle_alpha   90.00
_cell.angle_beta   90.00
_cell.angle_gamma   90.00
#
_symmetry.space_group_name_H-M   'P 1'
#
loop_
_entity.id
_entity.type
_entity.pdbx_description
1 polymer ?
#
loop_
_entity_poly.entity_id
_entity_poly.type
_entity_poly.pdbx_seq_one_letter_code
_entity_poly.pdbx_strand_id
1 'polypeptide(L)'
;FEVVGYGCATCVGNTAPLPESVVDAIKQGDLVACGVLSGNRHLEGRLCDCVRANYLASPPLVVAINLETEPLGVNSEGKDVYLRDIWPSKEEVNHTEENIVIASMFKDLRSRME
;
A
#
# COMPACT_ATOMS: atom_id res chain seq x y z
N PHE A 1 3.01 8.13 -2.46
CA PHE A 1 2.71 7.69 -1.08
C PHE A 1 3.48 8.61 -0.16
N GLU A 2 2.79 9.42 0.64
CA GLU A 2 3.42 10.37 1.56
C GLU A 2 3.48 9.82 2.99
N VAL A 3 4.43 10.31 3.78
CA VAL A 3 4.47 10.01 5.22
C VAL A 3 3.38 10.81 5.92
N VAL A 4 2.35 10.11 6.41
CA VAL A 4 1.22 10.72 7.14
C VAL A 4 1.41 10.68 8.66
N GLY A 5 2.39 9.94 9.15
CA GLY A 5 2.73 9.85 10.57
C GLY A 5 3.53 8.58 10.92
N TYR A 6 4.15 8.58 12.11
CA TYR A 6 4.91 7.46 12.65
C TYR A 6 4.13 6.81 13.81
N GLY A 7 3.24 5.87 13.48
CA GLY A 7 2.38 5.20 14.46
C GLY A 7 1.50 4.12 13.83
N CYS A 8 0.60 3.50 14.61
CA CYS A 8 -0.19 2.36 14.12
C CYS A 8 -1.21 2.72 13.04
N ALA A 9 -1.80 3.91 13.07
CA ALA A 9 -2.72 4.46 12.06
C ALA A 9 -3.73 3.43 11.50
N THR A 10 -3.73 3.21 10.19
CA THR A 10 -4.59 2.26 9.46
C THR A 10 -4.57 0.85 10.02
N CYS A 11 -3.43 0.37 10.55
CA CYS A 11 -3.31 -0.98 11.10
C CYS A 11 -4.26 -1.22 12.29
N VAL A 12 -4.53 -0.18 13.08
CA VAL A 12 -5.50 -0.26 14.19
C VAL A 12 -6.91 0.15 13.80
N GLY A 13 -7.12 0.65 12.58
CA GLY A 13 -8.39 1.21 12.10
C GLY A 13 -8.51 2.71 12.32
N ASN A 14 -7.39 3.40 12.62
CA ASN A 14 -7.37 4.86 12.65
C ASN A 14 -7.09 5.38 11.23
N THR A 15 -8.14 5.42 10.43
CA THR A 15 -8.14 5.80 9.02
C THR A 15 -8.79 7.15 8.81
N ALA A 16 -8.29 7.91 7.83
CA ALA A 16 -9.00 9.08 7.37
C ALA A 16 -10.30 8.68 6.65
N PRO A 17 -11.35 9.50 6.71
CA PRO A 17 -12.59 9.23 5.97
C PRO A 17 -12.32 9.21 4.47
N LEU A 18 -12.99 8.29 3.76
CA LEU A 18 -12.98 8.28 2.30
C LEU A 18 -13.77 9.48 1.75
N PRO A 19 -13.45 9.95 0.53
CA PRO A 19 -14.24 10.98 -0.13
C PRO A 19 -15.72 10.60 -0.22
N GLU A 20 -16.61 11.55 0.03
CA GLU A 20 -18.07 11.32 0.06
C GLU A 20 -18.58 10.71 -1.26
N SER A 21 -18.07 11.18 -2.40
CA SER A 21 -18.40 10.65 -3.72
C SER A 21 -18.07 9.16 -3.89
N VAL A 22 -17.01 8.67 -3.25
CA VAL A 22 -16.63 7.24 -3.27
C VAL A 22 -17.59 6.44 -2.39
N VAL A 23 -17.91 6.94 -1.20
CA VAL A 23 -18.84 6.29 -0.27
C VAL A 23 -20.23 6.16 -0.88
N ASP A 24 -20.70 7.22 -1.54
CA ASP A 24 -22.00 7.24 -2.21
C ASP A 24 -22.05 6.26 -3.38
N ALA A 25 -21.01 6.22 -4.22
CA ALA A 25 -20.92 5.26 -5.32
C ALA A 25 -20.97 3.81 -4.83
N ILE A 26 -20.26 3.50 -3.73
CA ILE A 26 -20.26 2.17 -3.12
C ILE A 26 -21.67 1.80 -2.64
N LYS A 27 -22.35 2.70 -1.93
CA LYS A 27 -23.69 2.45 -1.37
C LYS A 27 -24.76 2.35 -2.44
N GLN A 28 -24.77 3.29 -3.39
CA GLN A 28 -25.77 3.33 -4.47
C GLN A 28 -25.63 2.12 -5.42
N GLY A 29 -24.41 1.67 -5.66
CA GLY A 29 -24.13 0.52 -6.51
C GLY A 29 -24.17 -0.84 -5.79
N ASP A 30 -24.44 -0.88 -4.48
CA ASP A 30 -24.27 -2.07 -3.62
C ASP A 30 -22.93 -2.81 -3.89
N LEU A 31 -21.85 -2.03 -4.00
CA LEU A 31 -20.55 -2.58 -4.39
C LEU A 31 -19.87 -3.24 -3.19
N VAL A 32 -19.14 -4.32 -3.45
CA VAL A 32 -18.20 -4.89 -2.47
C VAL A 32 -16.87 -4.14 -2.63
N ALA A 33 -16.72 -3.06 -1.86
CA ALA A 33 -15.46 -2.32 -1.83
C ALA A 33 -14.38 -3.11 -1.09
N CYS A 34 -13.17 -3.08 -1.64
CA CYS A 34 -12.00 -3.79 -1.12
C CYS A 34 -10.95 -2.81 -0.56
N GLY A 35 -10.44 -3.12 0.62
CA GLY A 35 -9.25 -2.49 1.20
C GLY A 35 -8.05 -3.43 1.14
N VAL A 36 -6.87 -2.89 0.80
CA VAL A 36 -5.61 -3.65 0.78
C VAL A 36 -4.61 -2.94 1.69
N LEU A 37 -3.98 -3.68 2.61
CA LEU A 37 -3.06 -3.12 3.59
C LEU A 37 -1.89 -4.04 3.91
N SER A 38 -0.74 -3.46 4.25
CA SER A 38 0.45 -4.17 4.73
C SER A 38 0.49 -4.33 6.25
N GLY A 39 -0.69 -4.54 6.84
CA GLY A 39 -0.87 -4.76 8.27
C GLY A 39 -0.89 -6.25 8.64
N ASN A 40 -1.45 -6.56 9.81
CA ASN A 40 -1.52 -7.94 10.34
C ASN A 40 -2.94 -8.42 10.68
N ARG A 41 -3.97 -7.55 10.57
CA ARG A 41 -5.37 -7.87 10.85
C ARG A 41 -6.28 -7.19 9.84
N HIS A 42 -7.34 -7.87 9.41
CA HIS A 42 -8.21 -7.45 8.29
C HIS A 42 -9.71 -7.59 8.62
N LEU A 43 -10.10 -7.23 9.85
CA LEU A 43 -11.51 -7.30 10.28
C LEU A 43 -12.39 -6.34 9.47
N GLU A 44 -13.62 -6.75 9.19
CA GLU A 44 -14.65 -5.93 8.55
C GLU A 44 -14.92 -4.64 9.35
N GLY A 45 -15.21 -3.54 8.65
CA GLY A 45 -15.51 -2.24 9.27
C GLY A 45 -14.30 -1.53 9.90
N ARG A 46 -13.12 -2.16 9.95
CA ARG A 46 -11.94 -1.56 10.59
C ARG A 46 -11.31 -0.42 9.80
N LEU A 47 -11.42 -0.43 8.47
CA LEU A 47 -10.90 0.64 7.60
C LEU A 47 -11.94 1.73 7.33
N CYS A 48 -13.13 1.30 6.91
CA CYS A 48 -14.31 2.12 6.68
C CYS A 48 -15.51 1.18 6.82
N ASP A 49 -16.63 1.66 7.35
CA ASP A 49 -17.90 0.92 7.37
C ASP A 49 -18.33 0.47 5.96
N CYS A 50 -17.93 1.24 4.95
CA CYS A 50 -18.22 1.01 3.55
C CYS A 50 -17.32 -0.05 2.88
N VAL A 51 -16.24 -0.49 3.54
CA VAL A 51 -15.29 -1.49 3.01
C VAL A 51 -15.54 -2.84 3.67
N ARG A 52 -16.13 -3.75 2.90
CA ARG A 52 -16.57 -5.08 3.35
C ARG A 52 -15.48 -6.15 3.22
N ALA A 53 -14.58 -6.00 2.24
CA ALA A 53 -13.51 -6.96 1.99
C ALA A 53 -12.14 -6.34 2.28
N ASN A 54 -11.34 -6.95 3.16
CA ASN A 54 -10.02 -6.44 3.52
C ASN A 54 -8.96 -7.52 3.29
N TYR A 55 -7.88 -7.17 2.60
CA TYR A 55 -6.81 -8.08 2.21
C TYR A 55 -5.47 -7.63 2.79
N LEU A 56 -4.77 -8.56 3.42
CA LEU A 56 -3.39 -8.36 3.86
C LEU A 56 -2.45 -8.69 2.70
N ALA A 57 -1.53 -7.78 2.40
CA ALA A 57 -0.56 -7.95 1.33
C ALA A 57 0.80 -7.36 1.72
N SER A 58 1.87 -7.72 1.01
CA SER A 58 3.17 -7.07 1.20
C SER A 58 3.11 -5.59 0.76
N PRO A 59 3.98 -4.70 1.28
CA PRO A 59 4.04 -3.31 0.83
C PRO A 59 4.04 -3.10 -0.69
N PRO A 60 4.82 -3.84 -1.52
CA PRO A 60 4.75 -3.68 -2.97
C PRO A 60 3.40 -4.11 -3.57
N LEU A 61 2.72 -5.11 -2.99
CA LEU A 61 1.38 -5.51 -3.44
C LEU A 61 0.27 -4.51 -3.06
N VAL A 62 0.49 -3.68 -2.03
CA VAL A 62 -0.42 -2.55 -1.73
C VAL A 62 -0.32 -1.48 -2.82
N VAL A 63 0.86 -1.33 -3.44
CA VAL A 63 1.08 -0.36 -4.53
C VAL A 63 0.53 -0.87 -5.85
N ALA A 64 0.74 -2.15 -6.16
CA ALA A 64 0.26 -2.76 -7.40
C ALA A 64 -0.23 -4.19 -7.16
N ILE A 65 -1.47 -4.47 -7.54
CA ILE A 65 -2.07 -5.80 -7.42
C ILE A 65 -1.64 -6.71 -8.59
N ASN A 66 -1.48 -8.00 -8.31
CA ASN A 66 -1.15 -8.99 -9.33
C ASN A 66 -2.36 -9.32 -10.20
N LEU A 67 -2.27 -8.95 -11.48
CA LEU A 67 -3.14 -9.42 -12.54
C LEU A 67 -2.28 -10.29 -13.46
N GLU A 68 -2.24 -11.61 -13.21
CA GLU A 68 -1.28 -12.52 -13.88
C GLU A 68 -1.33 -12.47 -15.41
N THR A 69 -2.47 -12.08 -15.97
CA THR A 69 -2.73 -12.10 -17.42
C THR A 69 -3.07 -10.73 -18.01
N GLU A 70 -3.19 -9.68 -17.19
CA GLU A 70 -3.60 -8.35 -17.65
C GLU A 70 -2.50 -7.31 -17.39
N PRO A 71 -2.29 -6.35 -18.31
CA PRO A 71 -1.39 -5.24 -18.07
C PRO A 71 -1.97 -4.31 -16.98
N LEU A 72 -1.08 -3.73 -16.17
CA LEU A 72 -1.42 -2.66 -15.22
C LEU A 72 -1.85 -1.38 -15.94
N GLY A 73 -1.35 -1.18 -17.16
CA GLY A 73 -1.67 -0.05 -18.00
C GLY A 73 -0.76 0.03 -19.22
N VAL A 74 -0.89 1.14 -19.95
CA VAL A 74 -0.09 1.44 -21.14
C VAL A 74 0.86 2.59 -20.81
N ASN A 75 2.14 2.45 -21.12
CA ASN A 75 3.12 3.52 -20.91
C ASN A 75 2.95 4.66 -21.95
N SER A 76 3.72 5.74 -21.79
CA SER A 76 3.70 6.89 -22.71
C SER A 76 4.09 6.57 -24.16
N GLU A 77 4.71 5.41 -24.39
CA GLU A 77 5.14 4.93 -25.71
C GLU A 77 4.12 3.97 -26.36
N GLY A 78 2.99 3.70 -25.69
CA GLY A 78 1.95 2.80 -26.19
C GLY A 78 2.21 1.31 -25.90
N LYS A 79 3.18 0.98 -25.03
CA LYS A 79 3.49 -0.40 -24.64
C LYS A 79 2.74 -0.81 -23.39
N ASP A 80 2.18 -2.02 -23.40
CA ASP A 80 1.60 -2.67 -22.23
C ASP A 80 2.67 -2.90 -21.14
N VAL A 81 2.35 -2.47 -19.92
CA VAL A 81 3.17 -2.65 -18.73
C VAL A 81 2.51 -3.67 -17.81
N TYR A 82 3.19 -4.78 -17.58
CA TYR A 82 2.75 -5.84 -16.68
C TYR A 82 3.38 -5.66 -15.29
N LEU A 83 2.79 -6.27 -14.26
CA LEU A 83 3.37 -6.23 -12.91
C LEU A 83 4.82 -6.75 -12.89
N ARG A 84 5.11 -7.80 -13.65
CA ARG A 84 6.47 -8.37 -13.78
C ARG A 84 7.50 -7.39 -14.35
N ASP A 85 7.06 -6.39 -15.11
CA ASP A 85 7.97 -5.44 -15.74
C ASP A 85 8.48 -4.38 -14.74
N ILE A 86 7.75 -4.18 -13.65
CA ILE A 86 8.07 -3.20 -12.59
C ILE A 86 8.41 -3.85 -11.24
N TRP A 87 8.31 -5.17 -11.14
CA TRP A 87 8.54 -5.88 -9.89
C TRP A 87 10.06 -5.98 -9.62
N PRO A 88 10.55 -5.45 -8.49
CA PRO A 88 11.98 -5.50 -8.20
C PRO A 88 12.41 -6.94 -7.90
N SER A 89 13.57 -7.31 -8.42
CA SER A 89 14.24 -8.57 -8.06
C SER A 89 14.72 -8.54 -6.61
N LYS A 90 14.95 -9.71 -6.03
CA LYS A 90 15.48 -9.82 -4.67
C LYS A 90 16.88 -9.21 -4.59
N GLU A 91 17.68 -9.39 -5.63
CA GLU A 91 19.03 -8.86 -5.76
C GLU A 91 19.05 -7.33 -5.75
N GLU A 92 18.14 -6.68 -6.50
CA GLU A 92 18.01 -5.22 -6.51
C GLU A 92 17.59 -4.66 -5.15
N VAL A 93 16.64 -5.34 -4.47
CA VAL A 93 16.21 -4.95 -3.12
C VAL A 93 17.36 -5.06 -2.13
N ASN A 94 18.06 -6.21 -2.11
CA ASN A 94 19.18 -6.43 -1.20
C ASN A 94 20.31 -5.42 -1.45
N HIS A 95 20.64 -5.18 -2.72
CA HIS A 95 21.68 -4.22 -3.09
C HIS A 95 21.33 -2.80 -2.64
N THR A 96 20.05 -2.40 -2.74
CA THR A 96 19.58 -1.10 -2.27
C THR A 96 19.64 -1.01 -0.74
N GLU A 97 19.22 -2.06 -0.03
CA GLU A 97 19.27 -2.14 1.43
C GLU A 97 20.72 -2.00 1.95
N GLU A 98 21.66 -2.76 1.39
CA GLU A 98 23.07 -2.75 1.79
C GLU A 98 23.74 -1.38 1.62
N ASN A 99 23.38 -0.64 0.56
CA ASN A 99 23.99 0.65 0.24
C ASN A 99 23.36 1.82 1.00
N ILE A 100 22.07 1.73 1.32
CA ILE A 100 21.31 2.86 1.88
C ILE A 100 21.14 2.71 3.40
N VAL A 101 20.88 1.51 3.92
CA VAL A 101 20.54 1.29 5.32
C VAL A 101 21.80 1.11 6.16
N ILE A 102 22.38 2.23 6.58
CA ILE A 102 23.65 2.25 7.35
C ILE A 102 23.46 2.60 8.83
N ALA A 103 24.37 2.12 9.67
CA ALA A 103 24.30 2.28 11.12
C ALA A 103 24.25 3.76 11.59
N SER A 104 24.83 4.70 10.83
CA SER A 104 24.78 6.13 11.15
C SER A 104 23.35 6.69 11.12
N MET A 105 22.48 6.22 10.21
CA MET A 105 21.08 6.66 10.16
C MET A 105 20.36 6.42 11.48
N PHE A 106 20.58 5.25 12.09
CA PHE A 106 19.97 4.88 13.37
C PHE A 106 20.55 5.69 14.53
N LYS A 107 21.86 5.99 14.52
CA LYS A 107 22.50 6.85 15.52
C LYS A 107 21.95 8.28 15.47
N ASP A 108 21.82 8.83 14.26
CA ASP A 108 21.29 10.17 14.04
C ASP A 108 19.79 10.27 14.39
N LEU A 109 19.00 9.24 14.09
CA LEU A 109 17.60 9.19 14.50
C LEU A 109 17.50 9.20 16.03
N ARG A 110 18.30 8.36 16.70
CA ARG A 110 18.28 8.24 18.16
C ARG A 110 18.67 9.54 18.84
N SER A 111 19.71 10.24 18.36
CA SER A 111 20.16 11.50 18.96
C SER A 111 19.13 12.64 18.83
N ARG A 112 18.17 12.53 17.91
CA ARG A 112 17.05 13.48 17.78
C ARG A 112 15.84 13.11 18.63
N MET A 113 15.79 11.89 19.15
CA MET A 113 14.72 11.40 20.02
C MET A 113 15.04 11.56 21.51
N GLU A 114 16.34 11.62 21.85
CA GLU A 114 16.87 11.98 23.18
C GLU A 114 16.91 13.51 23.37
#